data_AF-A0A354XKP0-F1
#
_entry.id   AF-A0A354XKP0-F1
#
_cell.length_a   1.000
_cell.length_b   1.000
_cell.length_c   1.000
_cell.angle_alpha   90.00
_cell.angle_beta   90.00
_cell.angle_gamma   90.00
#
_symmetry.space_group_name_H-M   'P 1'
#
loop_
_entity.id
_entity.type
_entity.pdbx_description
1 polymer ?
#
loop_
_entity_poly.entity_id
_entity_poly.type
_entity_poly.pdbx_seq_one_letter_code
_entity_poly.pdbx_strand_id
1 'polypeptide(L)'
;LLLFNHEVLSGLLIWGAGSLAQNGWDGVASLAPRLAICGLAAWLLLRPLAVLELDDASAKSLGISLKHLRFAGLGLAVFITGSVVSVVGIIGFIGLAAPNIVRMAGARTLRARLLWSTLLGAVLLATTDLLLQRFSGMVATLIPTGAVTGALGAPLLMWLIPRLKLQGDRPPQASGVVITRHAAPYRLATGLLLALVAAMV
;
A
#
# COMPACT_ATOMS: atom_id res chain seq x y z
N LEU A 1 21.45 29.56 -13.42
CA LEU A 1 21.39 28.40 -12.51
C LEU A 1 20.69 27.19 -13.14
N LEU A 2 19.49 27.34 -13.72
CA LEU A 2 18.77 26.24 -14.42
C LEU A 2 19.50 25.67 -15.64
N LEU A 3 20.13 26.51 -16.46
CA LEU A 3 20.87 26.10 -17.67
C LEU A 3 22.12 25.25 -17.40
N PHE A 4 22.73 25.35 -16.21
CA PHE A 4 23.96 24.62 -15.87
C PHE A 4 23.72 23.34 -15.06
N ASN A 5 22.54 23.18 -14.44
CA ASN A 5 22.19 22.03 -13.58
C ASN A 5 20.98 21.25 -14.11
N HIS A 6 20.76 21.28 -15.43
CA HIS A 6 19.56 20.73 -16.03
C HIS A 6 19.41 19.22 -15.79
N GLU A 7 20.51 18.46 -15.79
CA GLU A 7 20.48 17.02 -15.54
C GLU A 7 20.14 16.67 -14.09
N VAL A 8 20.76 17.38 -13.13
CA VAL A 8 20.50 17.18 -11.70
C VAL A 8 19.03 17.51 -11.38
N LEU A 9 18.51 18.60 -11.93
CA LEU A 9 17.12 18.99 -11.68
C LEU A 9 16.13 18.02 -12.35
N SER A 10 16.41 17.56 -13.56
CA SER A 10 15.60 16.56 -14.25
C SER A 10 15.58 15.25 -13.47
N GLY A 11 16.73 14.81 -12.94
CA GLY A 11 16.82 13.64 -12.08
C GLY A 11 15.99 13.78 -10.79
N LEU A 12 16.05 14.94 -10.13
CA LEU A 12 15.25 15.22 -8.94
C LEU A 12 13.74 15.26 -9.23
N LEU A 13 13.33 15.80 -10.38
CA LEU A 13 11.93 15.82 -10.81
C LEU A 13 11.42 14.41 -11.10
N ILE A 14 12.21 13.58 -11.79
CA ILE A 14 11.86 12.17 -12.06
C ILE A 14 11.78 11.36 -10.76
N TRP A 15 12.75 11.53 -9.85
CA TRP A 15 12.72 10.88 -8.54
C TRP A 15 11.52 11.34 -7.70
N GLY A 16 11.26 12.64 -7.66
CA GLY A 16 10.13 13.24 -6.94
C GLY A 16 8.77 12.80 -7.50
N ALA A 17 8.70 12.52 -8.81
CA ALA A 17 7.51 11.98 -9.46
C ALA A 17 7.37 10.45 -9.29
N GLY A 18 8.38 9.76 -8.75
CA GLY A 18 8.40 8.31 -8.55
C GLY A 18 8.63 7.53 -9.84
N SER A 19 9.70 6.75 -9.91
CA SER A 19 10.08 5.99 -11.11
C SER A 19 10.53 4.57 -10.78
N LEU A 20 9.90 3.59 -11.43
CA LEU A 20 10.34 2.19 -11.41
C LEU A 20 11.35 1.86 -12.51
N ALA A 21 11.69 2.83 -13.37
CA ALA A 21 12.75 2.67 -14.37
C ALA A 21 14.10 2.61 -13.65
N GLN A 22 14.60 1.39 -13.42
CA GLN A 22 15.84 1.11 -12.70
C GLN A 22 16.87 0.51 -13.66
N ASN A 23 18.12 0.97 -13.57
CA ASN A 23 19.23 0.42 -14.34
C ASN A 23 19.87 -0.74 -13.56
N GLY A 24 19.30 -1.95 -13.66
CA GLY A 24 19.84 -3.17 -13.05
C GLY A 24 19.17 -3.61 -11.76
N TRP A 25 19.85 -4.47 -10.99
CA TRP A 25 19.28 -5.18 -9.83
C TRP A 25 19.71 -4.63 -8.46
N ASP A 26 20.60 -3.64 -8.41
CA ASP A 26 21.20 -3.15 -7.17
C ASP A 26 20.16 -2.55 -6.20
N GLY A 27 19.17 -1.84 -6.75
CA GLY A 27 18.04 -1.32 -5.99
C GLY A 27 17.26 -2.45 -5.30
N VAL A 28 16.99 -3.54 -6.02
CA VAL A 28 16.28 -4.71 -5.49
C VAL A 28 17.14 -5.45 -4.46
N ALA A 29 18.41 -5.68 -4.76
CA ALA A 29 19.34 -6.38 -3.87
C ALA A 29 19.53 -5.66 -2.53
N SER A 30 19.51 -4.32 -2.54
CA SER A 30 19.61 -3.51 -1.32
C SER A 30 18.29 -3.40 -0.55
N LEU A 31 17.14 -3.36 -1.24
CA LEU A 31 15.80 -3.26 -0.63
C LEU A 31 15.30 -4.59 -0.05
N ALA A 32 15.46 -5.68 -0.78
CA ALA A 32 14.91 -6.99 -0.44
C ALA A 32 15.22 -7.43 1.00
N PRO A 33 16.48 -7.41 1.49
CA PRO A 33 16.77 -7.82 2.86
C PRO A 33 16.15 -6.88 3.90
N ARG A 34 16.12 -5.56 3.64
CA ARG A 34 15.50 -4.57 4.54
C ARG A 34 14.00 -4.80 4.66
N LEU A 35 13.33 -5.01 3.53
CA LEU A 35 11.89 -5.30 3.50
C LEU A 35 11.56 -6.66 4.11
N ALA A 36 12.41 -7.67 3.94
CA ALA A 36 12.24 -8.98 4.57
C ALA A 36 12.31 -8.87 6.11
N ILE A 37 13.31 -8.17 6.64
CA ILE A 37 13.45 -7.92 8.08
C ILE A 37 12.25 -7.14 8.62
N CYS A 38 11.84 -6.08 7.92
CA CYS A 38 10.69 -5.28 8.33
C CYS A 38 9.37 -6.04 8.23
N GLY A 39 9.22 -6.90 7.22
CA GLY A 39 8.07 -7.78 7.06
C GLY A 39 7.97 -8.79 8.20
N LEU A 40 9.10 -9.36 8.63
CA LEU A 40 9.16 -10.22 9.81
C LEU A 40 8.81 -9.44 11.09
N ALA A 41 9.36 -8.24 11.27
CA ALA A 41 9.02 -7.38 12.40
C ALA A 41 7.52 -7.03 12.44
N ALA A 42 6.94 -6.68 11.28
CA ALA A 42 5.50 -6.42 11.14
C ALA A 42 4.68 -7.67 11.49
N TRP A 43 5.14 -8.85 11.09
CA TRP A 43 4.50 -10.12 11.40
C TRP A 43 4.51 -10.43 12.90
N LEU A 44 5.63 -10.18 13.59
CA LEU A 44 5.73 -10.35 15.04
C LEU A 44 4.82 -9.35 15.79
N LEU A 45 4.68 -8.14 15.24
CA LEU A 45 3.81 -7.09 15.77
C LEU A 45 2.32 -7.28 15.41
N LEU A 46 1.94 -8.30 14.63
CA LEU A 46 0.54 -8.52 14.22
C LEU A 46 -0.44 -8.60 15.38
N ARG A 47 -0.11 -9.43 16.38
CA ARG A 47 -0.98 -9.64 17.55
C ARG A 47 -1.13 -8.37 18.39
N PRO A 48 -0.04 -7.70 18.81
CA PRO A 48 -0.20 -6.47 19.57
C PRO A 48 -0.86 -5.38 18.74
N LEU A 49 -0.51 -5.19 17.45
CA LEU A 49 -1.16 -4.19 16.59
C LEU A 49 -2.67 -4.43 16.41
N ALA A 50 -3.13 -5.68 16.42
CA ALA A 50 -4.57 -5.98 16.38
C ALA A 50 -5.31 -5.48 17.63
N VAL A 51 -4.61 -5.31 18.77
CA VAL A 51 -5.20 -4.73 19.98
C VAL A 51 -5.51 -3.25 19.80
N LEU A 52 -4.82 -2.54 18.89
CA LEU A 52 -5.15 -1.15 18.56
C LEU A 52 -6.50 -1.00 17.84
N GLU A 53 -7.10 -2.08 17.34
CA GLU A 53 -8.46 -2.07 16.79
C GLU A 53 -9.54 -2.10 17.89
N LEU A 54 -9.18 -2.40 19.15
CA LEU A 54 -10.07 -2.33 20.30
C LEU A 54 -10.08 -0.92 20.90
N ASP A 55 -11.15 -0.59 21.61
CA ASP A 55 -11.23 0.65 22.38
C ASP A 55 -10.11 0.72 23.44
N ASP A 56 -9.62 1.94 23.69
CA ASP A 56 -8.49 2.19 24.61
C ASP A 56 -8.72 1.61 26.02
N ALA A 57 -9.97 1.56 26.48
CA ALA A 57 -10.34 0.95 27.78
C ALA A 57 -10.12 -0.58 27.78
N SER A 58 -10.54 -1.25 26.71
CA SER A 58 -10.35 -2.70 26.53
C SER A 58 -8.88 -3.05 26.35
N ALA A 59 -8.11 -2.24 25.64
CA ALA A 59 -6.68 -2.49 25.44
C ALA A 59 -5.85 -2.29 26.73
N LYS A 60 -6.22 -1.30 27.57
CA LYS A 60 -5.55 -1.04 28.85
C LYS A 60 -5.78 -2.15 29.88
N SER A 61 -6.96 -2.79 29.88
CA SER A 61 -7.24 -3.90 30.80
C SER A 61 -6.42 -5.16 30.51
N LEU A 62 -5.90 -5.31 29.29
CA LEU A 62 -4.92 -6.34 28.90
C LEU A 62 -3.47 -6.03 29.33
N GLY A 63 -3.23 -4.92 30.03
CA GLY A 63 -1.90 -4.52 30.51
C GLY A 63 -0.94 -4.03 29.42
N ILE A 64 -1.43 -3.78 28.21
CA ILE A 64 -0.62 -3.38 27.06
C ILE A 64 -0.43 -1.85 27.07
N SER A 65 0.82 -1.42 26.92
CA SER A 65 1.14 0.00 26.78
C SER A 65 0.91 0.48 25.34
N LEU A 66 -0.29 1.04 25.10
CA LEU A 66 -0.71 1.58 23.79
C LEU A 66 0.29 2.57 23.18
N LYS A 67 0.95 3.39 24.02
CA LYS A 67 1.94 4.38 23.57
C LYS A 67 3.13 3.73 22.87
N HIS A 68 3.74 2.71 23.48
CA HIS A 68 4.90 2.02 22.91
C HIS A 68 4.52 1.28 21.63
N LEU A 69 3.34 0.69 21.60
CA LEU A 69 2.87 -0.03 20.43
C LEU A 69 2.61 0.90 19.23
N ARG A 70 1.97 2.06 19.47
CA ARG A 70 1.78 3.09 18.43
C ARG A 70 3.13 3.60 17.93
N PHE A 71 4.09 3.84 18.83
CA PHE A 71 5.42 4.30 18.47
C PHE A 71 6.21 3.25 17.66
N ALA A 72 6.18 1.98 18.08
CA ALA A 72 6.82 0.88 17.36
C ALA A 72 6.21 0.67 15.96
N GLY A 73 4.87 0.69 15.86
CA GLY A 73 4.18 0.58 14.59
C GLY A 73 4.50 1.75 13.65
N LEU A 74 4.51 2.98 14.17
CA LEU A 74 4.86 4.17 13.39
C LEU A 74 6.32 4.13 12.95
N GLY A 75 7.25 3.80 13.85
CA GLY A 75 8.67 3.69 13.53
C GLY A 75 8.94 2.67 12.43
N LEU A 76 8.29 1.51 12.51
CA LEU A 76 8.38 0.49 11.46
C LEU A 76 7.81 0.98 10.12
N ALA A 77 6.64 1.62 10.13
CA ALA A 77 6.02 2.17 8.93
C ALA A 77 6.89 3.25 8.26
N VAL A 78 7.47 4.15 9.07
CA VAL A 78 8.39 5.20 8.60
C VAL A 78 9.65 4.58 8.00
N PHE A 79 10.24 3.59 8.67
CA PHE A 79 11.46 2.94 8.18
C PHE A 79 11.24 2.18 6.85
N ILE A 80 10.13 1.44 6.74
CA ILE A 80 9.74 0.78 5.49
C ILE A 80 9.54 1.81 4.38
N THR A 81 8.75 2.86 4.67
CA THR A 81 8.41 3.89 3.67
C THR A 81 9.65 4.64 3.21
N GLY A 82 10.52 5.08 4.13
CA GLY A 82 11.76 5.77 3.81
C GLY A 82 12.71 4.90 2.98
N SER A 83 12.84 3.61 3.34
CA SER A 83 13.63 2.65 2.57
C SER A 83 13.14 2.54 1.13
N VAL A 84 11.83 2.38 0.91
CA VAL A 84 11.25 2.29 -0.44
C VAL A 84 11.39 3.59 -1.21
N VAL A 85 11.02 4.72 -0.61
CA VAL A 85 11.03 6.04 -1.26
C VAL A 85 12.45 6.48 -1.64
N SER A 86 13.46 6.13 -0.84
CA SER A 86 14.86 6.43 -1.19
C SER A 86 15.33 5.82 -2.52
N VAL A 87 14.75 4.68 -2.93
CA VAL A 87 15.16 3.97 -4.15
C VAL A 87 14.21 4.23 -5.31
N VAL A 88 12.90 4.16 -5.05
CA VAL A 88 11.87 4.22 -6.11
C VAL A 88 11.29 5.63 -6.28
N GLY A 89 11.53 6.53 -5.33
CA GLY A 89 10.92 7.84 -5.28
C GLY A 89 9.50 7.82 -4.71
N ILE A 90 8.77 8.92 -4.89
CA ILE A 90 7.47 9.11 -4.26
C ILE A 90 6.38 8.45 -5.09
N ILE A 91 5.86 7.33 -4.58
CA ILE A 91 4.68 6.66 -5.16
C ILE A 91 3.50 6.86 -4.21
N GLY A 92 2.57 7.70 -4.66
CA GLY A 92 1.33 7.96 -3.94
C GLY A 92 0.31 6.83 -4.13
N PHE A 93 -0.80 6.95 -3.40
CA PHE A 93 -2.07 6.26 -3.67
C PHE A 93 -2.16 4.76 -3.36
N ILE A 94 -1.15 3.95 -3.69
CA ILE A 94 -1.21 2.49 -3.54
C ILE A 94 -1.44 2.08 -2.09
N GLY A 95 -0.78 2.77 -1.16
CA GLY A 95 -0.94 2.58 0.28
C GLY A 95 -2.34 2.92 0.82
N LEU A 96 -3.15 3.67 0.07
CA LEU A 96 -4.55 3.94 0.41
C LEU A 96 -5.50 2.98 -0.30
N ALA A 97 -5.28 2.72 -1.59
CA ALA A 97 -6.17 1.89 -2.40
C ALA A 97 -6.15 0.42 -1.97
N ALA A 98 -4.97 -0.18 -1.89
CA ALA A 98 -4.82 -1.60 -1.65
C ALA A 98 -5.47 -2.08 -0.34
N PRO A 99 -5.19 -1.48 0.84
CA PRO A 99 -5.82 -1.94 2.08
C PRO A 99 -7.33 -1.71 2.10
N ASN A 100 -7.84 -0.65 1.45
CA ASN A 100 -9.28 -0.40 1.40
C ASN A 100 -10.02 -1.37 0.48
N ILE A 101 -9.47 -1.68 -0.70
CA ILE A 101 -10.03 -2.70 -1.59
C ILE A 101 -10.06 -4.06 -0.89
N VAL A 102 -8.98 -4.42 -0.19
CA VAL A 102 -8.89 -5.66 0.59
C VAL A 102 -9.91 -5.70 1.73
N ARG A 103 -10.13 -4.58 2.44
CA ARG A 103 -11.18 -4.46 3.46
C ARG A 103 -12.57 -4.66 2.84
N MET A 104 -12.86 -4.02 1.72
CA MET A 104 -14.13 -4.15 1.01
C MET A 104 -14.39 -5.56 0.49
N ALA A 105 -13.33 -6.25 0.08
CA ALA A 105 -13.42 -7.62 -0.39
C ALA A 105 -13.55 -8.67 0.74
N GLY A 106 -13.63 -8.23 2.00
CA GLY A 106 -14.00 -9.08 3.13
C GLY A 106 -12.85 -9.51 4.05
N ALA A 107 -11.65 -8.93 3.90
CA ALA A 107 -10.56 -9.18 4.85
C ALA A 107 -10.87 -8.51 6.21
N ARG A 108 -11.27 -9.33 7.19
CA ARG A 108 -11.65 -8.86 8.53
C ARG A 108 -10.50 -8.87 9.55
N THR A 109 -9.53 -9.77 9.41
CA THR A 109 -8.39 -9.86 10.35
C THR A 109 -7.21 -9.00 9.89
N LEU A 110 -6.48 -8.41 10.84
CA LEU A 110 -5.28 -7.62 10.54
C LEU A 110 -4.23 -8.43 9.74
N ARG A 111 -4.05 -9.71 10.07
CA ARG A 111 -3.18 -10.64 9.32
C ARG A 111 -3.59 -10.77 7.86
N ALA A 112 -4.87 -10.98 7.58
CA ALA A 112 -5.36 -11.08 6.21
C ALA A 112 -5.22 -9.74 5.49
N ARG A 113 -5.54 -8.63 6.16
CA ARG A 113 -5.40 -7.29 5.60
C ARG A 113 -3.97 -7.01 5.18
N LEU A 114 -2.98 -7.22 6.07
CA LEU A 114 -1.57 -7.00 5.76
C LEU A 114 -1.10 -7.85 4.58
N LEU A 115 -1.35 -9.16 4.60
CA LEU A 115 -0.91 -10.05 3.52
C LEU A 115 -1.55 -9.67 2.17
N TRP A 116 -2.88 -9.55 2.13
CA TRP A 116 -3.59 -9.28 0.89
C TRP A 116 -3.39 -7.85 0.40
N SER A 117 -3.21 -6.86 1.29
CA SER A 117 -2.92 -5.48 0.88
C SER A 117 -1.54 -5.35 0.27
N THR A 118 -0.55 -6.07 0.80
CA THR A 118 0.79 -6.09 0.22
C THR A 118 0.77 -6.73 -1.16
N LEU A 119 0.11 -7.89 -1.32
CA LEU A 119 -0.03 -8.55 -2.62
C LEU A 119 -0.81 -7.70 -3.62
N LEU A 120 -1.94 -7.14 -3.23
CA LEU A 120 -2.74 -6.28 -4.10
C LEU A 120 -2.02 -4.99 -4.47
N GLY A 121 -1.31 -4.38 -3.53
CA GLY A 121 -0.48 -3.21 -3.81
C GLY A 121 0.62 -3.51 -4.81
N ALA A 122 1.32 -4.64 -4.66
CA ALA A 122 2.35 -5.10 -5.59
C ALA A 122 1.78 -5.33 -6.99
N VAL A 123 0.64 -6.03 -7.10
CA VAL A 123 -0.03 -6.25 -8.39
C VAL A 123 -0.48 -4.94 -9.01
N LEU A 124 -1.14 -4.06 -8.25
CA LEU A 124 -1.64 -2.78 -8.75
C LEU A 124 -0.49 -1.90 -9.27
N LEU A 125 0.62 -1.84 -8.53
CA LEU A 125 1.81 -1.11 -8.95
C LEU A 125 2.40 -1.71 -10.23
N ALA A 126 2.62 -3.03 -10.24
CA ALA A 126 3.20 -3.72 -11.37
C ALA A 126 2.34 -3.57 -12.63
N THR A 127 1.01 -3.78 -12.54
CA THR A 127 0.12 -3.62 -13.69
C THR A 127 0.10 -2.18 -14.20
N THR A 128 0.16 -1.19 -13.29
CA THR A 128 0.21 0.22 -13.72
C THR A 128 1.51 0.52 -14.45
N ASP A 129 2.63 0.02 -13.93
CA ASP A 129 3.95 0.18 -14.53
C ASP A 129 4.07 -0.52 -15.90
N LEU A 130 3.61 -1.77 -16.01
CA LEU A 130 3.60 -2.51 -17.28
C LEU A 130 2.73 -1.82 -18.34
N LEU A 131 1.53 -1.36 -17.96
CA LEU A 131 0.67 -0.61 -18.88
C LEU A 131 1.37 0.66 -19.34
N LEU A 132 2.00 1.39 -18.42
CA LEU A 132 2.72 2.62 -18.75
C LEU A 132 3.88 2.38 -19.71
N GLN A 133 4.68 1.33 -19.49
CA GLN A 133 5.76 0.96 -20.41
C GLN A 133 5.24 0.65 -21.83
N ARG A 134 4.09 -0.03 -21.94
CA ARG A 134 3.45 -0.30 -23.24
C ARG A 134 2.96 0.98 -23.94
N PHE A 135 2.30 1.87 -23.20
CA PHE A 135 1.82 3.15 -23.75
C PHE A 135 2.96 4.12 -24.08
N SER A 136 4.06 4.07 -23.31
CA SER A 136 5.26 4.87 -23.59
C SER A 136 5.93 4.49 -24.90
N GLY A 137 5.74 3.27 -25.42
CA GLY A 137 6.17 2.93 -26.78
C GLY A 137 5.48 3.75 -27.89
N MET A 138 4.34 4.37 -27.59
CA MET A 138 3.57 5.22 -28.52
C MET A 138 3.79 6.73 -28.29
N VAL A 139 4.45 7.13 -27.19
CA VAL A 139 4.62 8.52 -26.77
C VAL A 139 6.11 8.79 -26.54
N ALA A 140 6.68 9.82 -27.18
CA ALA A 140 8.11 10.13 -27.13
C ALA A 140 8.64 10.64 -25.76
N THR A 141 7.83 10.58 -24.70
CA THR A 141 8.15 11.17 -23.38
C THR A 141 8.15 10.09 -22.31
N LEU A 142 9.23 9.98 -21.53
CA LEU A 142 9.30 9.16 -20.34
C LEU A 142 8.37 9.75 -19.26
N ILE A 143 7.28 9.07 -18.98
CA ILE A 143 6.35 9.45 -17.91
C ILE A 143 6.71 8.64 -16.64
N PRO A 144 7.00 9.27 -15.49
CA PRO A 144 7.24 8.56 -14.24
C PRO A 144 6.00 7.80 -13.74
N THR A 145 6.18 6.56 -13.30
CA THR A 145 5.11 5.68 -12.82
C THR A 145 4.32 6.28 -11.64
N GLY A 146 4.99 7.00 -10.74
CA GLY A 146 4.35 7.64 -9.59
C GLY A 146 3.37 8.74 -9.98
N ALA A 147 3.66 9.51 -11.02
CA ALA A 147 2.74 10.53 -11.54
C ALA A 147 1.45 9.90 -12.10
N VAL A 148 1.58 8.79 -12.83
CA VAL A 148 0.43 8.06 -13.40
C VAL A 148 -0.41 7.39 -12.33
N THR A 149 0.23 6.72 -11.36
CA THR A 149 -0.49 6.12 -10.22
C THR A 149 -1.22 7.18 -9.39
N GLY A 150 -0.65 8.38 -9.22
CA GLY A 150 -1.33 9.52 -8.58
C GLY A 150 -2.54 10.00 -9.38
N ALA A 151 -2.41 10.15 -10.70
CA ALA A 151 -3.48 10.57 -11.59
C ALA A 151 -4.64 9.56 -11.64
N LEU A 152 -4.32 8.26 -11.74
CA LEU A 152 -5.31 7.16 -11.66
C LEU A 152 -5.93 7.04 -10.26
N GLY A 153 -5.23 7.55 -9.25
CA GLY A 153 -5.68 7.49 -7.88
C GLY A 153 -6.92 8.32 -7.60
N ALA A 154 -6.98 9.54 -8.15
CA ALA A 154 -8.11 10.45 -7.96
C ALA A 154 -9.47 9.83 -8.35
N PRO A 155 -9.67 9.28 -9.57
CA PRO A 155 -10.94 8.65 -9.93
C PRO A 155 -11.24 7.40 -9.11
N LEU A 156 -10.21 6.61 -8.75
CA LEU A 156 -10.41 5.42 -7.93
C LEU A 156 -10.85 5.79 -6.50
N LEU A 157 -10.30 6.85 -5.89
CA LEU A 157 -10.76 7.36 -4.60
C LEU A 157 -12.18 7.90 -4.68
N MET A 158 -12.52 8.67 -5.72
CA MET A 158 -13.90 9.14 -5.93
C MET A 158 -14.89 7.97 -6.00
N TRP A 159 -14.51 6.87 -6.65
CA TRP A 159 -15.31 5.65 -6.67
C TRP A 159 -15.35 4.90 -5.33
N LEU A 160 -14.29 5.00 -4.54
CA LEU A 160 -14.15 4.31 -3.25
C LEU A 160 -14.89 5.02 -2.12
N ILE A 161 -14.96 6.36 -2.13
CA ILE A 161 -15.58 7.18 -1.08
C ILE A 161 -17.03 6.73 -0.76
N PRO A 162 -17.94 6.56 -1.73
CA PRO A 162 -19.32 6.11 -1.45
C PRO A 162 -19.40 4.70 -0.86
N ARG A 163 -18.37 3.88 -1.08
CA ARG A 163 -18.30 2.48 -0.65
C ARG A 163 -17.62 2.32 0.70
N LEU A 164 -16.82 3.29 1.11
CA LEU A 164 -16.41 3.44 2.50
C LEU A 164 -17.65 3.87 3.29
N LYS A 165 -18.24 2.93 4.04
CA LYS A 165 -19.17 3.29 5.10
C LYS A 165 -18.40 4.16 6.10
N LEU A 166 -18.52 5.48 5.97
CA LEU A 166 -18.21 6.39 7.06
C LEU A 166 -19.09 5.92 8.22
N GLN A 167 -18.50 5.23 9.19
CA GLN A 167 -19.12 5.03 10.49
C GLN A 167 -19.24 6.43 11.10
N GLY A 168 -20.31 7.15 10.73
CA GLY A 168 -20.78 8.24 11.56
C GLY A 168 -21.09 7.67 12.93
N ASP A 169 -20.75 8.41 13.99
CA ASP A 169 -20.93 8.11 15.41
C ASP A 169 -22.32 7.54 15.72
N ARG A 170 -22.52 6.25 15.46
CA ARG A 170 -23.68 5.52 15.96
C ARG A 170 -23.31 5.01 17.35
N PRO A 171 -24.05 5.38 18.40
CA PRO A 171 -23.78 4.89 19.74
C PRO A 171 -23.77 3.36 19.74
N PRO A 172 -22.93 2.73 20.57
CA PRO A 172 -22.69 1.29 20.53
C PRO A 172 -23.99 0.54 20.83
N GLN A 173 -24.70 0.13 19.78
CA GLN A 173 -25.77 -0.84 19.92
C GLN A 173 -25.12 -2.17 20.27
N ALA A 174 -25.55 -2.75 21.40
CA ALA A 174 -25.23 -4.11 21.81
C ALA A 174 -25.63 -5.09 20.70
N SER A 175 -24.73 -5.27 19.75
CA SER A 175 -24.95 -6.04 18.54
C SER A 175 -24.49 -7.45 18.86
N GLY A 176 -25.45 -8.36 18.97
CA GLY A 176 -25.17 -9.79 19.06
C GLY A 176 -24.14 -10.19 18.00
N VAL A 177 -23.16 -10.99 18.43
CA VAL A 177 -22.02 -11.40 17.62
C VAL A 177 -22.51 -12.24 16.44
N VAL A 178 -22.87 -11.58 15.33
CA VAL A 178 -23.17 -12.28 14.07
C VAL A 178 -21.84 -12.55 13.38
N ILE A 179 -21.26 -13.73 13.65
CA ILE A 179 -20.13 -14.25 12.86
C ILE A 179 -20.65 -14.68 11.49
N THR A 180 -20.83 -13.71 10.58
CA THR A 180 -21.01 -14.01 9.16
C THR A 180 -19.68 -14.51 8.58
N ARG A 181 -19.54 -15.83 8.49
CA ARG A 181 -18.42 -16.49 7.79
C ARG A 181 -18.60 -16.33 6.29
N HIS A 182 -18.10 -15.24 5.70
CA HIS A 182 -17.85 -15.19 4.26
C HIS A 182 -16.50 -14.52 4.02
N ALA A 183 -15.45 -15.33 4.10
CA ALA A 183 -14.18 -15.01 3.46
C ALA A 183 -14.31 -15.53 2.03
N ALA A 184 -14.36 -14.66 1.04
CA ALA A 184 -14.16 -15.04 -0.37
C ALA A 184 -12.79 -14.54 -0.86
N PRO A 185 -11.67 -14.90 -0.20
CA PRO A 185 -10.32 -14.49 -0.61
C PRO A 185 -9.99 -15.00 -2.01
N TYR A 186 -10.66 -16.06 -2.48
CA TYR A 186 -10.53 -16.56 -3.84
C TYR A 186 -10.95 -15.52 -4.89
N ARG A 187 -11.94 -14.66 -4.62
CA ARG A 187 -12.36 -13.59 -5.56
C ARG A 187 -11.31 -12.50 -5.71
N LEU A 188 -10.60 -12.20 -4.61
CA LEU A 188 -9.42 -11.32 -4.64
C LEU A 188 -8.29 -11.96 -5.41
N ALA A 189 -7.96 -13.22 -5.11
CA ALA A 189 -6.92 -13.96 -5.81
C ALA A 189 -7.20 -14.08 -7.32
N THR A 190 -8.43 -14.36 -7.73
CA THR A 190 -8.82 -14.40 -9.15
C THR A 190 -8.78 -13.02 -9.78
N GLY A 191 -9.21 -11.97 -9.09
CA GLY A 191 -9.13 -10.60 -9.60
C GLY A 191 -7.69 -10.12 -9.79
N LEU A 192 -6.80 -10.46 -8.86
CA LEU A 192 -5.36 -10.21 -8.93
C LEU A 192 -4.72 -10.93 -10.13
N LEU A 193 -5.04 -12.21 -10.30
CA LEU A 193 -4.55 -13.03 -11.41
C LEU A 193 -5.05 -12.50 -12.76
N LEU A 194 -6.34 -12.16 -12.87
CA LEU A 194 -6.91 -11.60 -14.09
C LEU A 194 -6.30 -10.24 -14.44
N ALA A 195 -6.08 -9.36 -13.46
CA ALA A 195 -5.43 -8.07 -13.68
C ALA A 195 -3.98 -8.22 -14.16
N LEU A 196 -3.23 -9.16 -13.58
CA LEU A 196 -1.87 -9.49 -14.03
C LEU A 196 -1.87 -10.05 -15.46
N VAL A 197 -2.72 -11.03 -15.75
CA VAL A 197 -2.78 -11.66 -17.08
C VAL A 197 -3.22 -10.66 -18.15
N ALA A 198 -4.22 -9.81 -17.87
CA ALA A 198 -4.67 -8.78 -18.79
C ALA A 198 -3.59 -7.70 -19.07
N ALA A 199 -2.71 -7.42 -18.10
CA ALA A 199 -1.57 -6.52 -18.32
C ALA A 199 -0.41 -7.19 -19.08
N MET A 200 -0.35 -8.52 -19.08
CA MET A 200 0.71 -9.32 -19.73
C MET A 200 0.41 -9.66 -21.20
N VAL A 201 -0.87 -9.71 -21.60
CA VAL A 201 -1.33 -9.90 -22.99
C VAL A 201 -1.32 -8.58 -23.71
#